data_AF-A0AA42B1X9-F1
#
_entry.id   AF-A0AA42B1X9-F1
#
_cell.length_a   1.000
_cell.length_b   1.000
_cell.length_c   1.000
_cell.angle_alpha   90.00
_cell.angle_beta   90.00
_cell.angle_gamma   90.00
#
_symmetry.space_group_name_H-M   'P 1'
#
loop_
_entity.id
_entity.type
_entity.pdbx_description
1 polymer ?
#
loop_
_entity_poly.entity_id
_entity_poly.type
_entity_poly.pdbx_seq_one_letter_code
_entity_poly.pdbx_strand_id
1 'polypeptide(L)' 'MENVVDLLRFSNGFLGRHAVSRLISLDYQVRVGIMAAGSFGVPQFRQRVFLWDAQLGKVIQIAEASTVPLTNTRGRC' A
#
# COMPACT_ATOMS: atom_id res chain seq x y z
N MET A 1 -7.17 4.37 -4.47
CA MET A 1 -6.47 4.15 -5.77
C MET A 1 -5.37 3.10 -5.60
N GLU A 2 -5.18 2.20 -6.56
CA GLU A 2 -4.16 1.13 -6.54
C GLU A 2 -3.27 1.23 -7.79
N ASN A 3 -1.96 1.03 -7.62
CA ASN A 3 -1.00 1.06 -8.73
C ASN A 3 0.27 0.24 -8.42
N VAL A 4 1.14 0.07 -9.41
CA VAL A 4 2.47 -0.54 -9.27
C VAL A 4 3.40 0.35 -8.45
N VAL A 5 4.34 -0.26 -7.72
CA VAL A 5 5.35 0.43 -6.89
C VAL A 5 6.18 1.45 -7.66
N ASP A 6 6.40 1.20 -8.95
CA ASP A 6 7.18 2.09 -9.80
C ASP A 6 6.54 3.47 -9.98
N LEU A 7 5.24 3.65 -9.70
CA LEU A 7 4.61 4.97 -9.66
C LEU A 7 5.30 5.93 -8.68
N LEU A 8 5.76 5.42 -7.53
CA LEU A 8 6.49 6.21 -6.54
C LEU A 8 7.95 6.44 -6.93
N ARG A 9 8.52 5.59 -7.78
CA ARG A 9 9.90 5.72 -8.29
C ARG A 9 9.98 6.61 -9.52
N PHE A 10 8.92 6.67 -10.30
CA PHE A 10 8.85 7.42 -11.55
C PHE A 10 9.01 8.93 -11.30
N SER A 11 9.94 9.55 -12.01
CA SER A 11 10.21 10.99 -11.96
C SER A 11 10.34 11.53 -10.51
N ASN A 12 11.15 10.86 -9.68
CA ASN A 12 11.36 11.23 -8.27
C ASN A 12 10.05 11.28 -7.45
N GLY A 13 9.09 10.41 -7.77
CA GLY A 13 7.79 10.33 -7.10
C GLY A 13 6.85 11.49 -7.42
N PHE A 14 7.06 12.20 -8.54
CA PHE A 14 6.23 13.33 -8.96
C PHE A 14 4.75 12.96 -9.04
N LEU A 15 4.41 11.81 -9.64
CA LEU A 15 3.02 11.35 -9.78
C LEU A 15 2.37 11.07 -8.43
N GLY A 16 3.10 10.43 -7.51
CA GLY A 16 2.62 10.18 -6.16
C GLY A 16 2.38 11.47 -5.37
N ARG A 17 3.33 12.41 -5.41
CA ARG A 17 3.19 13.72 -4.74
C ARG A 17 2.06 14.55 -5.34
N HIS A 18 1.89 14.53 -6.66
CA HIS A 18 0.83 15.24 -7.34
C HIS A 18 -0.55 14.70 -6.95
N ALA A 19 -0.73 13.37 -6.93
CA ALA A 19 -1.98 12.73 -6.51
C ALA A 19 -2.33 13.07 -5.05
N VAL A 20 -1.35 12.99 -4.14
CA VAL A 20 -1.54 13.35 -2.72
C VAL A 20 -1.86 14.83 -2.56
N SER A 21 -1.11 15.72 -3.23
CA SER A 21 -1.32 17.16 -3.17
C SER A 21 -2.73 17.56 -3.66
N ARG A 22 -3.23 16.91 -4.72
CA ARG A 22 -4.58 17.17 -5.22
C ARG A 22 -5.67 16.76 -4.23
N LEU A 23 -5.51 15.63 -3.57
CA LEU A 23 -6.48 15.16 -2.57
C LEU A 23 -6.46 16.03 -1.29
N ILE A 24 -5.28 16.45 -0.85
CA ILE A 24 -5.16 17.40 0.27
C ILE A 24 -5.83 18.73 -0.06
N SER A 25 -5.70 19.21 -1.30
CA SER A 25 -6.36 20.45 -1.76
C SER A 25 -7.90 20.36 -1.82
N LEU A 26 -8.45 19.15 -1.72
CA LEU A 26 -9.89 18.89 -1.66
C LEU A 26 -10.38 18.63 -0.22
N ASP A 27 -9.53 18.89 0.79
CA ASP A 27 -9.79 18.62 2.21
C ASP A 27 -10.08 17.14 2.54
N TYR A 28 -9.45 16.24 1.78
CA TYR A 28 -9.45 14.80 2.10
C TYR A 28 -8.23 14.44 2.95
N GLN A 29 -8.42 13.56 3.92
CA GLN A 29 -7.33 12.90 4.62
C GLN A 29 -6.78 11.80 3.70
N VAL A 30 -5.46 11.78 3.52
CA VAL A 30 -4.80 10.85 2.58
C VAL A 30 -3.73 10.05 3.30
N ARG A 31 -3.64 8.76 2.99
CA ARG A 31 -2.52 7.91 3.38
C ARG A 31 -2.02 7.12 2.19
N VAL A 32 -0.70 7.00 2.06
CA VAL A 32 -0.06 6.19 1.03
C VAL A 32 0.68 5.03 1.68
N GLY A 33 0.65 3.85 1.06
CA GLY A 33 1.40 2.69 1.55
C GLY A 33 1.67 1.68 0.45
N ILE A 34 2.66 0.84 0.67
CA ILE A 34 2.97 -0.30 -0.20
C ILE A 34 2.50 -1.54 0.53
N MET A 35 1.71 -2.38 -0.15
CA MET A 35 1.29 -3.67 0.37
C MET A 35 1.81 -4.79 -0.53
N ALA A 36 2.34 -5.84 0.10
CA ALA A 36 2.78 -7.05 -0.57
C ALA A 36 1.69 -8.12 -0.46
N ALA A 37 1.26 -8.68 -1.60
CA ALA A 37 0.26 -9.76 -1.63
C ALA A 37 0.68 -11.01 -0.83
N GLY A 38 1.99 -11.26 -0.73
CA GLY A 38 2.56 -12.34 0.07
C GLY A 38 2.21 -12.27 1.56
N SER A 39 1.97 -11.07 2.10
CA SER A 39 1.59 -10.87 3.50
C SER A 39 0.12 -11.21 3.79
N PHE A 40 -0.67 -11.54 2.77
CA PHE A 40 -2.09 -11.88 2.87
C PHE A 40 -2.37 -13.36 2.53
N GLY A 41 -1.35 -14.22 2.60
CA GLY A 41 -1.50 -15.66 2.36
C GLY A 41 -1.56 -16.07 0.89
N VAL A 42 -1.27 -15.16 -0.04
CA VAL A 42 -1.18 -15.47 -1.47
C VAL A 42 0.27 -15.81 -1.83
N PRO A 43 0.56 -16.97 -2.48
CA PRO A 43 1.91 -17.34 -2.90
C PRO A 43 2.35 -16.55 -4.14
N GLN A 44 2.30 -15.22 -4.07
CA GLN A 44 2.71 -14.31 -5.13
C GLN A 44 3.44 -13.10 -4.54
N PHE A 45 4.69 -12.90 -4.95
CA PHE A 45 5.47 -11.71 -4.60
C PHE A 45 5.10 -10.53 -5.50
N ARG A 46 3.91 -9.96 -5.27
CA ARG A 46 3.42 -8.78 -5.98
C ARG A 46 3.23 -7.62 -5.01
N GLN A 47 4.03 -6.58 -5.17
CA GLN A 47 3.90 -5.34 -4.41
C GLN A 47 3.07 -4.33 -5.21
N ARG A 48 2.13 -3.68 -4.54
CA ARG A 48 1.29 -2.61 -5.10
C ARG A 48 1.27 -1.44 -4.13
N VAL A 49 1.23 -0.24 -4.67
CA VAL A 49 1.00 1.02 -3.94
C VAL A 49 -0.49 1.24 -3.85
N PHE A 50 -0.93 1.56 -2.65
CA PHE A 50 -2.30 1.94 -2.36
C PHE A 50 -2.31 3.36 -1.81
N LEU A 51 -3.22 4.14 -2.36
CA LEU A 51 -3.55 5.47 -1.93
C LEU A 51 -4.96 5.40 -1.35
N TRP A 52 -5.06 5.65 -0.05
CA TRP A 52 -6.33 5.75 0.67
C TRP A 52 -6.66 7.20 0.91
N ASP A 53 -7.89 7.56 0.61
CA ASP A 53 -8.47 8.85 0.86
C ASP A 53 -9.75 8.68 1.69
N ALA A 54 -9.93 9.56 2.66
CA ALA A 54 -11.13 9.62 3.47
C ALA A 54 -11.55 11.08 3.63
N GLN A 55 -12.87 11.30 3.64
CA GLN A 55 -13.41 12.61 3.97
C GLN A 55 -13.03 12.98 5.41
N LEU A 56 -12.85 14.28 5.66
CA LEU A 56 -12.58 14.81 6.99
C LEU A 56 -13.59 14.24 8.03
N GLY A 57 -13.07 13.65 9.10
CA GLY A 57 -13.87 13.02 10.16
C GLY A 57 -14.11 11.51 10.02
N LYS A 58 -13.76 10.90 8.89
CA LYS A 58 -13.76 9.43 8.72
C LYS A 58 -12.37 8.86 8.96
N VAL A 59 -12.30 7.75 9.69
CA VAL A 59 -11.04 7.04 9.95
C VAL A 59 -10.65 6.22 8.72
N ILE A 60 -9.42 6.41 8.24
CA ILE A 60 -8.84 5.56 7.19
C ILE A 60 -8.59 4.16 7.77
N GLN A 61 -9.33 3.17 7.28
CA GLN A 61 -9.14 1.77 7.64
C GLN A 61 -8.12 1.14 6.68
N ILE A 62 -7.03 0.61 7.23
CA ILE A 62 -6.02 -0.12 6.47
C ILE A 62 -6.12 -1.59 6.90
N ALA A 63 -6.14 -2.50 5.93
CA ALA A 63 -6.07 -3.91 6.23
C ALA A 63 -4.72 -4.24 6.85
N GLU A 64 -4.75 -4.83 8.05
CA GLU A 64 -3.54 -5.33 8.70
C GLU A 64 -3.05 -6.59 7.97
N ALA A 65 -1.73 -6.71 7.83
CA ALA A 65 -1.14 -7.89 7.21
C ALA A 65 -1.40 -9.11 8.09
N SER A 66 -2.15 -10.09 7.59
CA SER A 66 -2.38 -11.37 8.25
C SER A 66 -1.09 -12.19 8.22
N THR A 67 -0.16 -11.89 9.12
CA THR A 67 1.08 -12.67 9.22
C THR A 67 0.72 -14.00 9.89
N VAL A 68 0.32 -15.00 9.10
CA VAL A 68 0.68 -16.37 9.46
C VAL A 68 2.20 -16.37 9.42
N PRO A 69 2.91 -16.60 10.54
CA PRO A 69 4.34 -16.77 10.46
C PRO A 69 4.56 -17.94 9.51
N LEU A 70 5.32 -17.73 8.43
CA LEU A 70 5.94 -18.84 7.72
C LEU A 70 6.91 -19.48 8.73
N THR A 71 6.36 -20.33 9.60
CA THR A 71 7.12 -21.27 10.41
C THR A 71 7.82 -22.17 9.43
N ASN A 72 9.02 -21.74 9.06
CA ASN A 72 10.18 -22.55 8.74
C ASN A 72 9.89 -24.06 8.61
N THR A 73 9.24 -24.47 7.53
CA THR A 73 9.32 -25.82 6.98
C THR A 73 10.67 -25.95 6.27
N ARG A 74 11.76 -25.83 7.02
CA ARG A 74 13.03 -26.44 6.61
C ARG A 74 12.96 -27.90 6.97
N GLY A 75 12.58 -28.71 5.99
CA GLY A 75 13.03 -30.10 5.94
C GLY A 75 14.56 -30.11 6.05
N ARG A 76 15.06 -30.75 7.11
CA ARG A 76 16.40 -31.34 7.10
C ARG A 76 16.24 -32.74 6.53
N CYS A 77 16.96 -32.99 5.44
CA CYS A 77 17.50 -34.30 5.13
C CYS A 77 18.44 -34.75 6.24
#